data_AF-K3UEB2-F1
#
_entry.id   AF-K3UEB2-F1
#
_cell.length_a   1.000
_cell.length_b   1.000
_cell.length_c   1.000
_cell.angle_alpha   90.00
_cell.angle_beta   90.00
_cell.angle_gamma   90.00
#
_symmetry.space_group_name_H-M   'P 1'
#
loop_
_entity.id
_entity.type
_entity.pdbx_description
1 polymer ?
#
loop_
_entity_poly.entity_id
_entity_poly.type
_entity_poly.pdbx_seq_one_letter_code
_entity_poly.pdbx_strand_id
1 'polypeptide(L)'
;MVSTINAPDGWTTDPDEMDLDYYWADGVRGKQAAAYRGLDNPTPLMRLSLSDGGDQFLFTSGGKFYLWNMTSDDVSIITSPTSQEDIVKALGAMLTDAGSDDLKMEFVDLKE
;
A
#
# COMPACT_ATOMS: atom_id res chain seq x y z
N MET A 1 20.68 3.91 -0.04
CA MET A 1 20.41 3.02 -1.19
C MET A 1 18.91 3.01 -1.36
N VAL A 2 18.39 3.33 -2.55
CA VAL A 2 16.95 3.19 -2.82
C VAL A 2 16.72 1.70 -3.02
N SER A 3 16.01 1.05 -2.11
CA SER A 3 15.62 -0.35 -2.30
C SER A 3 14.59 -0.38 -3.42
N THR A 4 14.96 -0.90 -4.59
CA THR A 4 14.03 -1.11 -5.70
C THR A 4 13.01 -2.16 -5.27
N ILE A 5 11.72 -1.81 -5.28
CA ILE A 5 10.62 -2.76 -5.08
C ILE A 5 10.25 -3.37 -6.44
N ASN A 6 10.13 -4.69 -6.48
CA ASN A 6 9.65 -5.39 -7.68
C ASN A 6 8.15 -5.64 -7.47
N ALA A 7 7.30 -5.03 -8.29
CA ALA A 7 5.87 -5.29 -8.22
C ALA A 7 5.58 -6.77 -8.56
N PRO A 8 4.72 -7.46 -7.80
CA PRO A 8 4.22 -8.76 -8.20
C PRO A 8 3.21 -8.63 -9.35
N ASP A 9 2.82 -9.75 -9.96
CA ASP A 9 1.76 -9.77 -10.97
C ASP A 9 0.48 -9.10 -10.43
N GLY A 10 -0.14 -8.29 -11.29
CA GLY A 10 -1.34 -7.50 -10.99
C GLY A 10 -1.12 -6.27 -10.10
N TRP A 11 0.13 -5.93 -9.77
CA TRP A 11 0.53 -4.69 -9.13
C TRP A 11 1.49 -3.90 -10.02
N THR A 12 1.62 -2.60 -9.77
CA THR A 12 2.42 -1.69 -10.59
C THR A 12 3.28 -0.76 -9.75
N THR A 13 4.46 -0.45 -10.27
CA THR A 13 5.36 0.61 -9.78
C THR A 13 5.54 1.71 -10.83
N ASP A 14 4.81 1.63 -11.95
CA ASP A 14 4.82 2.65 -12.99
C ASP A 14 4.23 3.95 -12.41
N PRO A 15 5.00 5.06 -12.33
CA PRO A 15 4.52 6.31 -11.77
C PRO A 15 3.26 6.86 -12.46
N ASP A 16 3.11 6.63 -13.77
CA ASP A 16 1.96 7.12 -14.53
C ASP A 16 0.69 6.32 -14.17
N GLU A 17 0.82 5.01 -13.97
CA GLU A 17 -0.31 4.16 -13.53
C GLU A 17 -0.62 4.36 -12.05
N MET A 18 0.39 4.66 -11.24
CA MET A 18 0.20 5.03 -9.83
C MET A 18 -0.49 6.39 -9.68
N ASP A 19 -0.44 7.28 -10.66
CA ASP A 19 -1.08 8.61 -10.58
C ASP A 19 -0.73 9.35 -9.26
N LEU A 20 0.58 9.45 -9.02
CA LEU A 20 1.13 9.95 -7.75
C LEU A 20 0.70 11.38 -7.42
N ASP A 21 0.51 12.22 -8.44
CA ASP A 21 0.04 13.59 -8.24
C ASP A 21 -1.40 13.63 -7.73
N TYR A 22 -2.26 12.71 -8.19
CA TYR A 22 -3.64 12.64 -7.74
C TYR A 22 -3.79 12.04 -6.33
N TYR A 23 -3.01 11.00 -6.02
CA TYR A 23 -3.16 10.26 -4.76
C TYR A 23 -2.19 10.66 -3.65
N TRP A 24 -1.02 11.22 -3.97
CA TRP A 24 0.09 11.39 -3.03
C TRP A 24 0.73 12.78 -3.00
N ALA A 25 0.24 13.74 -3.79
CA ALA A 25 0.60 15.14 -3.64
C ALA A 25 0.21 15.73 -2.26
N ASP A 26 0.71 16.92 -1.96
CA ASP A 26 0.42 17.58 -0.69
C ASP A 26 -1.08 17.87 -0.53
N GLY A 27 -1.65 17.39 0.58
CA GLY A 27 -3.04 17.65 0.94
C GLY A 27 -4.09 16.82 0.18
N VAL A 28 -3.67 15.83 -0.60
CA VAL A 28 -4.61 14.95 -1.35
C VAL A 28 -4.82 13.60 -0.65
N ARG A 29 -5.69 12.78 -1.23
CA ARG A 29 -6.45 11.72 -0.55
C ARG A 29 -5.58 10.67 0.16
N GLY A 30 -4.54 10.13 -0.47
CA GLY A 30 -3.67 9.13 0.16
C GLY A 30 -2.83 9.71 1.29
N LYS A 31 -2.33 10.94 1.12
CA LYS A 31 -1.62 11.65 2.18
C LYS A 31 -2.55 12.04 3.34
N GLN A 32 -3.79 12.40 3.07
CA GLN A 32 -4.83 12.64 4.08
C GLN A 32 -5.20 11.34 4.83
N ALA A 33 -5.40 10.23 4.12
CA ALA A 33 -5.73 8.94 4.73
C ALA A 33 -4.65 8.47 5.72
N ALA A 34 -3.38 8.70 5.38
CA ALA A 34 -2.24 8.48 6.27
C ALA A 34 -2.22 9.48 7.45
N ALA A 35 -2.39 10.78 7.17
CA ALA A 35 -2.36 11.82 8.20
C ALA A 35 -3.47 11.67 9.25
N TYR A 36 -4.68 11.27 8.85
CA TYR A 36 -5.79 10.98 9.77
C TYR A 36 -5.50 9.82 10.72
N ARG A 37 -4.43 9.05 10.49
CA ARG A 37 -3.98 7.94 11.34
C ARG A 37 -2.67 8.25 12.07
N GLY A 38 -2.26 9.51 12.06
CA GLY A 38 -1.01 9.95 12.65
C GLY A 38 0.24 9.41 11.96
N LEU A 39 0.13 9.01 10.68
CA LEU A 39 1.27 8.54 9.89
C LEU A 39 1.93 9.72 9.20
N ASP A 40 3.17 10.00 9.58
CA ASP A 40 3.96 11.10 9.03
C ASP A 40 4.82 10.64 7.84
N ASN A 41 5.04 11.55 6.91
CA ASN A 41 5.90 11.36 5.73
C ASN A 41 5.63 10.04 4.96
N PRO A 42 4.36 9.75 4.59
CA PRO A 42 4.05 8.53 3.87
C PRO A 42 4.74 8.55 2.48
N THR A 43 5.31 7.42 2.09
CA THR A 43 5.95 7.24 0.78
C THR A 43 5.26 6.11 0.03
N PRO A 44 4.54 6.39 -1.09
CA PRO A 44 3.93 5.35 -1.91
C PRO A 44 4.98 4.45 -2.54
N LEU A 45 4.70 3.14 -2.60
CA LEU A 45 5.63 2.15 -3.14
C LEU A 45 5.09 1.46 -4.38
N MET A 46 3.84 1.02 -4.34
CA MET A 46 3.17 0.37 -5.47
C MET A 46 1.66 0.43 -5.33
N ARG A 47 0.96 0.24 -6.44
CA ARG A 47 -0.51 0.24 -6.52
C ARG A 47 -0.98 -1.09 -7.10
N LEU A 48 -2.17 -1.54 -6.72
CA LEU A 48 -2.87 -2.57 -7.49
C LEU A 48 -3.07 -2.05 -8.92
N SER A 49 -2.81 -2.85 -9.94
CA SER A 49 -2.90 -2.40 -11.33
C SER A 49 -4.33 -1.94 -11.65
N LEU A 50 -4.48 -1.06 -12.64
CA LEU A 50 -5.80 -0.63 -13.10
C LEU A 50 -6.63 -1.79 -13.68
N SER A 51 -5.98 -2.78 -14.31
CA SER A 51 -6.66 -3.97 -14.84
C SER A 51 -7.17 -4.91 -13.74
N ASP A 52 -6.57 -4.85 -12.54
CA ASP A 52 -6.90 -5.71 -11.41
C ASP A 52 -7.72 -4.99 -10.32
N GLY A 53 -8.22 -3.78 -10.61
CA GLY A 53 -9.16 -3.02 -9.77
C GLY A 53 -8.65 -1.65 -9.33
N GLY A 54 -7.33 -1.49 -9.21
CA GLY A 54 -6.71 -0.18 -9.03
C GLY A 54 -7.05 0.55 -7.73
N ASP A 55 -7.56 -0.14 -6.71
CA ASP A 55 -8.16 0.45 -5.49
C ASP A 55 -7.30 0.27 -4.22
N GLN A 56 -6.08 -0.25 -4.35
CA GLN A 56 -5.15 -0.42 -3.24
C GLN A 56 -3.77 0.19 -3.47
N PHE A 57 -3.20 0.77 -2.41
CA PHE A 57 -1.84 1.31 -2.38
C PHE A 57 -1.03 0.70 -1.25
N LEU A 58 0.14 0.15 -1.58
CA LEU A 58 1.19 -0.10 -0.60
C LEU A 58 2.02 1.18 -0.43
N PHE A 59 2.22 1.59 0.82
CA PHE A 59 3.08 2.72 1.17
C PHE A 59 3.84 2.46 2.47
N THR A 60 4.83 3.29 2.76
CA THR A 60 5.59 3.22 4.01
C THR A 60 5.47 4.50 4.82
N SER A 61 5.49 4.36 6.14
CA SER A 61 5.64 5.47 7.10
C SER A 61 6.37 4.93 8.33
N GLY A 62 7.32 5.69 8.88
CA GLY A 62 8.04 5.29 10.10
C GLY A 62 8.77 3.94 10.02
N GLY A 63 9.17 3.48 8.83
CA GLY A 63 9.81 2.19 8.60
C GLY A 63 8.88 0.97 8.62
N LYS A 64 7.55 1.19 8.61
CA LYS A 64 6.54 0.14 8.52
C LYS A 64 5.79 0.21 7.20
N PHE A 65 5.17 -0.90 6.81
CA PHE A 65 4.38 -1.02 5.58
C PHE A 65 2.89 -0.95 5.89
N TYR A 66 2.17 -0.24 5.03
CA TYR A 66 0.74 0.01 5.16
C TYR A 66 0.05 -0.19 3.82
N LEU A 67 -1.17 -0.67 3.89
CA LEU A 67 -2.05 -0.81 2.75
C LEU A 67 -3.21 0.18 2.90
N TRP A 68 -3.37 1.09 1.94
CA TRP A 68 -4.52 1.98 1.86
C TRP A 68 -5.53 1.44 0.86
N ASN A 69 -6.77 1.23 1.30
CA ASN A 69 -7.91 0.94 0.45
C ASN A 69 -8.58 2.27 0.05
N MET A 70 -8.55 2.58 -1.24
CA MET A 70 -9.08 3.85 -1.78
C MET A 70 -10.61 3.91 -1.79
N THR A 71 -11.27 2.75 -1.77
CA THR A 71 -12.73 2.66 -1.79
C THR A 71 -13.32 2.99 -0.41
N SER A 72 -12.73 2.46 0.67
CA SER A 72 -13.19 2.70 2.04
C SER A 72 -12.42 3.80 2.79
N ASP A 73 -11.32 4.30 2.21
CA ASP A 73 -10.35 5.18 2.88
C ASP A 73 -9.73 4.55 4.16
N ASP A 74 -9.81 3.21 4.27
CA ASP A 74 -9.18 2.45 5.34
C ASP A 74 -7.69 2.28 5.11
N VAL A 75 -6.91 2.36 6.18
CA VAL A 75 -5.49 1.99 6.15
C VAL A 75 -5.27 0.88 7.15
N SER A 76 -4.55 -0.14 6.70
CA SER A 76 -4.12 -1.25 7.53
C SER A 76 -2.60 -1.31 7.60
N ILE A 77 -2.06 -1.59 8.77
CA ILE A 77 -0.64 -1.92 8.95
C ILE A 77 -0.43 -3.39 8.59
N ILE A 78 0.66 -3.70 7.91
CA ILE A 78 1.08 -5.09 7.67
C ILE A 78 1.93 -5.55 8.86
N THR A 79 1.43 -6.52 9.61
CA THR A 79 2.09 -7.05 10.82
C THR A 79 2.85 -8.34 10.55
N SER A 80 2.52 -9.04 9.46
CA SER A 80 3.26 -10.18 8.93
C SER A 80 2.99 -10.31 7.44
N PRO A 81 3.99 -10.67 6.62
CA PRO A 81 5.42 -10.70 6.96
C PRO A 81 6.00 -9.28 7.17
N THR A 82 7.24 -9.18 7.63
CA THR A 82 7.89 -7.88 7.91
C THR A 82 8.96 -7.49 6.89
N SER A 83 9.41 -8.44 6.05
CA SER A 83 10.37 -8.17 4.98
C SER A 83 9.64 -7.61 3.76
N GLN A 84 10.25 -6.66 3.04
CA GLN A 84 9.66 -6.08 1.84
C GLN A 84 9.36 -7.15 0.78
N GLU A 85 10.28 -8.10 0.59
CA GLU A 85 10.17 -9.18 -0.40
C GLU A 85 8.98 -10.11 -0.11
N ASP A 86 8.83 -10.54 1.14
CA ASP A 86 7.74 -11.43 1.52
C ASP A 86 6.39 -10.70 1.48
N ILE A 87 6.35 -9.40 1.81
CA ILE A 87 5.15 -8.56 1.70
C ILE A 87 4.71 -8.49 0.24
N VAL A 88 5.63 -8.15 -0.66
CA VAL A 88 5.41 -8.10 -2.11
C VAL A 88 4.85 -9.43 -2.62
N LYS A 89 5.47 -10.54 -2.22
CA LYS A 89 5.02 -11.87 -2.60
C LYS A 89 3.61 -12.17 -2.10
N ALA A 90 3.31 -11.83 -0.84
CA ALA A 90 2.00 -12.07 -0.24
C ALA A 90 0.90 -11.23 -0.89
N LEU A 91 1.19 -9.97 -1.26
CA LEU A 91 0.26 -9.10 -1.98
C LEU A 91 -0.03 -9.60 -3.41
N GLY A 92 0.97 -10.15 -4.11
CA GLY A 92 0.75 -10.81 -5.39
C GLY A 92 -0.17 -12.02 -5.28
N ALA A 93 0.00 -12.81 -4.22
CA ALA A 93 -0.79 -14.02 -3.99
C ALA A 93 -2.28 -13.72 -3.70
N MET A 94 -2.63 -12.50 -3.26
CA MET A 94 -4.03 -12.05 -3.07
C MET A 94 -4.88 -12.16 -4.36
N LEU A 95 -4.23 -12.09 -5.52
CA LEU A 95 -4.89 -12.15 -6.84
C LEU A 95 -4.97 -13.56 -7.41
N THR A 96 -4.53 -14.56 -6.65
CA THR A 96 -4.42 -15.96 -7.09
C THR A 96 -5.22 -16.89 -6.17
N ASP A 97 -5.49 -18.10 -6.65
CA ASP A 97 -6.11 -19.17 -5.85
C ASP A 97 -5.23 -19.62 -4.67
N ALA A 98 -3.94 -19.27 -4.65
CA ALA A 98 -3.05 -19.59 -3.53
C ALA A 98 -3.42 -18.83 -2.24
N GLY A 99 -4.12 -17.70 -2.37
CA GLY A 99 -4.48 -16.85 -1.24
C GLY A 99 -3.28 -16.15 -0.61
N SER A 100 -3.56 -15.31 0.39
CA SER A 100 -2.55 -14.52 1.11
C SER A 100 -2.50 -14.90 2.59
N ASP A 101 -2.61 -16.20 2.91
CA ASP A 101 -2.74 -16.71 4.30
C ASP A 101 -1.65 -16.21 5.26
N ASP A 102 -0.47 -15.85 4.73
CA ASP A 102 0.66 -15.30 5.49
C ASP A 102 0.58 -13.78 5.72
N LEU A 103 -0.27 -13.08 4.97
CA LEU A 103 -0.51 -11.63 5.08
C LEU A 103 -1.45 -11.36 6.26
N LYS A 104 -0.88 -10.77 7.31
CA LYS A 104 -1.62 -10.32 8.48
C LYS A 104 -1.63 -8.81 8.51
N MET A 105 -2.82 -8.26 8.67
CA MET A 105 -3.06 -6.84 8.68
C MET A 105 -3.96 -6.44 9.84
N GLU A 106 -3.71 -5.27 10.38
CA GLU A 106 -4.55 -4.67 11.42
C GLU A 106 -4.98 -3.29 10.95
N PHE A 107 -6.26 -2.94 11.10
CA PHE A 107 -6.73 -1.60 10.79
C PHE A 107 -6.06 -0.58 11.72
N VAL A 108 -5.65 0.55 11.14
CA VAL A 108 -5.14 1.68 11.90
C VAL A 108 -6.29 2.64 12.16
N ASP A 109 -6.60 2.83 13.43
CA ASP A 109 -7.67 3.73 13.87
C ASP A 109 -7.39 5.18 13.48
N LEU A 110 -8.48 5.92 13.26
CA LEU A 110 -8.39 7.36 13.10
C LEU A 110 -7.87 7.99 14.39
N LYS A 111 -7.00 8.98 14.23
CA LYS A 111 -6.53 9.82 15.31
C LYS A 111 -7.64 10.81 15.67
N GLU A 112 -8.01 10.83 16.95
CA GLU A 112 -8.95 11.80 17.55
C GLU A 112 -8.46 13.26 17.45
#